data_AF-A0A7S0BJP5-F1
#
_entry.id   AF-A0A7S0BJP5-F1
#
_cell.length_a   1.000
_cell.length_b   1.000
_cell.length_c   1.000
_cell.angle_alpha   90.00
_cell.angle_beta   90.00
_cell.angle_gamma   90.00
#
_symmetry.space_group_name_H-M   'P 1'
#
loop_
_entity.id
_entity.type
_entity.pdbx_description
1 polymer ?
#
loop_
_entity_poly.entity_id
_entity_poly.type
_entity_poly.pdbx_seq_one_letter_code
_entity_poly.pdbx_strand_id
1 'polypeptide(L)'
;VMFGDVGHGIIMAAVAFLIIRAESSMKGKKLDEMTATLYDGRYIIFMMGCFSIFTGLIYNEFFAVPLDFFGGRWKYTDASAMACGIDNCDDPAAVHPPLAPYPFGFDPIWKGSTTGLLFFNSYKMKLSIILGVSQMVLGICLSYR
;
A
#
# COMPACT_ATOMS: atom_id res chain seq x y z
N VAL A 1 -3.22 5.40 3.36
CA VAL A 1 -2.75 4.57 4.51
C VAL A 1 -3.74 3.45 4.82
N MET A 2 -5.03 3.75 5.05
CA MET A 2 -6.03 2.71 5.35
C MET A 2 -6.41 1.86 4.13
N PHE A 3 -6.40 2.45 2.94
CA PHE A 3 -6.65 1.76 1.67
C PHE A 3 -5.34 1.61 0.88
N GLY A 4 -4.53 0.61 1.25
CA GLY A 4 -3.16 0.43 0.75
C GLY A 4 -2.99 -0.81 -0.11
N ASP A 5 -3.68 -0.88 -1.25
CA ASP A 5 -3.56 -1.96 -2.23
C ASP A 5 -3.38 -1.33 -3.62
N VAL A 6 -2.37 -1.79 -4.35
CA VAL A 6 -2.05 -1.30 -5.70
C VAL A 6 -3.18 -1.63 -6.68
N GLY A 7 -3.70 -2.84 -6.64
CA GLY A 7 -4.70 -3.33 -7.59
C GLY A 7 -6.02 -2.56 -7.47
N HIS A 8 -6.55 -2.47 -6.24
CA HIS A 8 -7.75 -1.70 -5.97
C HIS A 8 -7.55 -0.19 -6.21
N GLY A 9 -6.37 0.35 -5.88
CA GLY A 9 -6.02 1.74 -6.15
C GLY A 9 -6.02 2.07 -7.65
N ILE A 10 -5.51 1.17 -8.50
CA ILE A 10 -5.56 1.31 -9.97
C ILE A 10 -7.00 1.35 -10.46
N ILE A 11 -7.87 0.45 -9.97
CA ILE A 11 -9.29 0.44 -10.36
C ILE A 11 -9.96 1.77 -9.97
N MET A 12 -9.77 2.24 -8.74
CA MET A 12 -10.34 3.51 -8.28
C MET A 12 -9.83 4.70 -9.11
N ALA A 13 -8.53 4.76 -9.38
CA ALA A 13 -7.93 5.82 -10.19
C ALA A 13 -8.45 5.78 -11.63
N ALA A 14 -8.60 4.59 -12.22
CA ALA A 14 -9.13 4.40 -13.57
C ALA A 14 -10.60 4.86 -13.66
N VAL A 15 -11.45 4.45 -12.73
CA VAL A 15 -12.86 4.89 -12.68
C VAL A 15 -12.97 6.40 -12.52
N ALA A 16 -12.20 6.99 -11.60
CA ALA A 16 -12.17 8.45 -11.41
C ALA A 16 -11.67 9.18 -12.67
N PHE A 17 -10.65 8.64 -13.34
CA PHE A 17 -10.11 9.21 -14.57
C PHE A 17 -11.13 9.18 -15.72
N LEU A 18 -11.92 8.09 -15.85
CA LEU A 18 -12.99 8.01 -16.83
C LEU A 18 -14.07 9.08 -16.59
N ILE A 19 -14.43 9.33 -15.33
CA ILE A 19 -15.39 10.37 -14.95
C ILE A 19 -14.85 11.76 -15.29
N ILE A 20 -13.56 12.03 -15.00
CA ILE A 20 -12.89 13.29 -15.35
C ILE A 20 -12.87 13.47 -16.88
N ARG A 21 -12.58 12.42 -17.65
CA ARG A 21 -12.58 12.49 -19.11
C ARG A 21 -13.98 12.73 -19.68
N ALA A 22 -15.03 12.20 -19.04
CA ALA A 22 -16.42 12.37 -19.43
C ALA A 22 -17.08 13.66 -18.88
N GLU A 23 -16.29 14.57 -18.28
CA GLU A 23 -16.79 15.80 -17.64
C GLU A 23 -17.63 16.67 -18.59
N SER A 24 -17.17 16.86 -19.83
CA SER A 24 -17.89 17.65 -20.84
C SER A 24 -19.24 17.04 -21.24
N SER A 25 -19.38 15.71 -21.18
CA SER A 25 -20.61 14.99 -21.53
C SER A 25 -21.62 14.98 -20.38
N MET A 26 -21.15 15.03 -19.12
CA MET A 26 -22.01 14.99 -17.93
C MET A 26 -22.40 16.38 -17.42
N LYS A 27 -21.72 17.43 -17.88
CA LYS A 27 -22.05 18.82 -17.55
C LYS A 27 -23.48 19.17 -18.00
N GLY A 28 -24.34 19.49 -17.04
CA GLY A 28 -25.72 19.93 -17.28
C GLY A 28 -26.76 18.82 -17.43
N LYS A 29 -26.39 17.55 -17.24
CA LYS A 29 -27.36 16.44 -17.18
C LYS A 29 -27.89 16.28 -15.75
N LYS A 30 -29.17 15.90 -15.61
CA LYS A 30 -29.70 15.42 -14.32
C LYS A 30 -29.08 14.06 -14.03
N LEU A 31 -28.12 14.07 -13.12
CA LEU A 31 -27.47 12.88 -12.59
C LEU A 31 -28.30 12.32 -11.42
N ASP A 32 -28.20 11.02 -11.20
CA ASP A 32 -28.72 10.37 -9.98
C ASP A 32 -27.91 10.81 -8.75
N GLU A 33 -28.51 10.81 -7.56
CA GLU A 33 -27.91 11.37 -6.33
C GLU A 33 -26.52 10.77 -6.03
N MET A 34 -26.35 9.47 -6.24
CA MET A 34 -25.07 8.80 -6.03
C MET A 34 -24.03 9.25 -7.07
N THR A 35 -24.43 9.35 -8.34
CA THR A 35 -23.54 9.77 -9.43
C THR A 35 -23.18 11.26 -9.36
N ALA A 36 -24.08 12.11 -8.85
CA ALA A 36 -23.83 13.52 -8.62
C ALA A 36 -22.75 13.72 -7.54
N THR A 37 -22.88 13.01 -6.41
CA THR A 37 -21.87 13.03 -5.33
C THR A 37 -20.49 12.57 -5.83
N LEU A 38 -20.46 11.52 -6.66
CA LEU A 38 -19.24 11.00 -7.26
C LEU A 38 -18.59 12.01 -8.24
N TYR A 39 -19.41 12.71 -9.02
CA TYR A 39 -18.97 13.73 -9.97
C TYR A 39 -18.37 14.96 -9.26
N ASP A 40 -19.00 15.41 -8.18
CA ASP A 40 -18.48 16.53 -7.37
C ASP A 40 -17.13 16.17 -6.72
N GLY A 41 -16.98 14.93 -6.28
CA GLY A 41 -15.74 14.41 -5.68
C GLY A 41 -14.67 13.91 -6.66
N ARG A 42 -14.84 14.04 -7.99
CA ARG A 42 -14.02 13.36 -9.01
C ARG A 42 -12.50 13.49 -8.82
N TYR A 43 -12.00 14.69 -8.50
CA TYR A 43 -10.56 14.92 -8.28
C TYR A 43 -10.08 14.36 -6.94
N ILE A 44 -10.93 14.38 -5.91
CA ILE A 44 -10.61 13.79 -4.60
C ILE A 44 -10.43 12.29 -4.77
N ILE A 45 -11.36 11.62 -5.47
CA ILE A 45 -11.32 10.18 -5.71
C ILE A 45 -10.11 9.79 -6.56
N PHE A 46 -9.78 10.59 -7.57
CA PHE A 46 -8.58 10.38 -8.37
C PHE A 46 -7.31 10.46 -7.50
N MET A 47 -7.17 11.50 -6.68
CA MET A 47 -6.03 11.64 -5.76
C MET A 47 -5.99 10.53 -4.71
N MET A 48 -7.14 10.09 -4.19
CA MET A 48 -7.22 8.95 -3.28
C MET A 48 -6.72 7.67 -3.95
N GLY A 49 -7.07 7.44 -5.22
CA GLY A 49 -6.56 6.31 -6.02
C GLY A 49 -5.04 6.37 -6.19
N CYS A 50 -4.49 7.51 -6.60
CA CYS A 50 -3.04 7.68 -6.76
C CYS A 50 -2.27 7.46 -5.45
N PHE A 51 -2.74 8.03 -4.33
CA PHE A 51 -2.11 7.79 -3.03
C PHE A 51 -2.28 6.35 -2.55
N SER A 52 -3.40 5.70 -2.87
CA SER A 52 -3.60 4.28 -2.58
C SER A 52 -2.55 3.42 -3.29
N ILE A 53 -2.31 3.65 -4.59
CA ILE A 53 -1.27 2.96 -5.37
C ILE A 53 0.10 3.15 -4.73
N PHE A 54 0.47 4.39 -4.38
CA PHE A 54 1.75 4.66 -3.72
C PHE A 54 1.88 3.90 -2.39
N THR A 55 0.85 3.92 -1.54
CA THR A 55 0.90 3.19 -0.27
C THR A 55 0.85 1.67 -0.44
N GLY A 56 0.15 1.17 -1.46
CA GLY A 56 0.12 -0.26 -1.81
C GLY A 56 1.48 -0.75 -2.31
N LEU A 57 2.21 0.08 -3.04
CA LEU A 57 3.58 -0.21 -3.47
C LEU A 57 4.55 -0.26 -2.28
N ILE A 58 4.41 0.64 -1.31
CA ILE A 58 5.17 0.58 -0.05
C ILE A 58 4.81 -0.69 0.73
N TYR A 59 3.53 -1.04 0.79
CA TYR A 59 3.05 -2.26 1.45
C TYR A 59 3.41 -3.54 0.69
N ASN A 60 3.83 -3.41 -0.57
CA ASN A 60 4.06 -4.49 -1.49
C ASN A 60 2.85 -5.46 -1.57
N GLU A 61 1.67 -4.88 -1.83
CA GLU A 61 0.41 -5.61 -1.90
C GLU A 61 -0.34 -5.32 -3.20
N PHE A 62 -0.47 -6.34 -4.04
CA PHE A 62 -1.26 -6.32 -5.27
C PHE A 62 -2.31 -7.43 -5.21
N PHE A 63 -3.56 -7.08 -4.88
CA PHE A 63 -4.64 -8.06 -4.66
C PHE A 63 -4.24 -9.19 -3.71
N ALA A 64 -3.66 -8.83 -2.56
CA ALA A 64 -3.11 -9.74 -1.55
C ALA A 64 -1.87 -10.57 -1.97
N VAL A 65 -1.36 -10.42 -3.19
CA VAL A 65 -0.12 -11.07 -3.67
C VAL A 65 1.07 -10.10 -3.56
N PRO A 66 2.24 -10.53 -3.07
CA PRO A 66 3.45 -9.71 -3.06
C PRO A 66 4.12 -9.66 -4.43
N LEU A 67 4.74 -8.53 -4.77
CA LEU A 67 5.52 -8.34 -6.01
C LEU A 67 7.01 -8.40 -5.70
N ASP A 68 7.75 -9.31 -6.36
CA ASP A 68 9.21 -9.39 -6.23
C ASP A 68 9.90 -8.57 -7.32
N PHE A 69 10.26 -7.32 -6.99
CA PHE A 69 10.93 -6.40 -7.91
C PHE A 69 12.46 -6.45 -7.82
N PHE A 70 13.01 -6.73 -6.63
CA PHE A 70 14.45 -6.55 -6.36
C PHE A 70 15.14 -7.81 -5.82
N GLY A 71 14.43 -8.95 -5.78
CA GLY A 71 14.85 -10.16 -5.10
C GLY A 71 14.73 -10.03 -3.58
N GLY A 72 14.20 -11.06 -2.93
CA GLY A 72 14.17 -11.15 -1.46
C GLY A 72 15.57 -10.97 -0.85
N ARG A 73 15.67 -10.20 0.23
CA ARG A 73 16.91 -9.95 0.97
C ARG A 73 17.09 -10.88 2.17
N TRP A 74 16.04 -11.58 2.54
CA TRP A 74 16.07 -12.67 3.49
C TRP A 74 16.47 -13.97 2.79
N LYS A 75 17.36 -14.75 3.41
CA LYS A 75 17.82 -16.06 2.94
C LYS A 75 17.72 -17.09 4.07
N TYR A 76 17.23 -18.28 3.75
CA TYR A 76 17.25 -19.42 4.68
C TYR A 76 18.47 -20.33 4.46
N THR A 77 19.05 -20.41 3.27
CA THR A 77 20.29 -21.16 3.03
C THR A 77 21.10 -20.51 1.90
N ASP A 78 22.41 -20.79 1.81
CA ASP A 78 23.26 -20.28 0.72
C ASP A 78 22.84 -20.80 -0.68
N ALA A 79 22.16 -21.94 -0.73
CA ALA A 79 21.65 -22.56 -1.97
C ALA A 79 20.21 -22.15 -2.34
N SER A 80 19.50 -21.49 -1.43
CA SER A 80 18.13 -21.04 -1.62
C SER A 80 18.12 -19.66 -2.30
N ALA A 81 17.70 -19.61 -3.56
CA ALA A 81 17.49 -18.35 -4.30
C ALA A 81 16.24 -17.60 -3.81
N MET A 82 15.29 -18.32 -3.21
CA MET A 82 14.09 -17.81 -2.60
C MET A 82 13.99 -18.44 -1.21
N ALA A 83 14.14 -17.60 -0.19
CA ALA A 83 13.92 -18.01 1.17
C ALA A 83 12.52 -18.65 1.27
N CYS A 84 12.49 -19.92 1.65
CA CYS A 84 11.35 -20.84 1.54
C CYS A 84 10.00 -20.13 1.67
N GLY A 85 9.22 -20.17 0.58
CA GLY A 85 7.78 -19.97 0.68
C GLY A 85 7.16 -21.04 1.59
N ILE A 86 5.97 -20.71 2.09
CA ILE A 86 5.04 -21.53 2.88
C ILE A 86 5.31 -23.03 2.68
N ASP A 87 5.68 -23.71 3.78
CA ASP A 87 5.83 -25.16 3.97
C ASP A 87 7.22 -25.83 3.91
N ASN A 88 8.35 -25.13 3.68
CA ASN A 88 9.66 -25.81 3.57
C ASN A 88 10.74 -25.38 4.60
N CYS A 89 10.36 -24.95 5.80
CA CYS A 89 11.33 -24.62 6.87
C CYS A 89 11.19 -25.56 8.07
N ASP A 90 11.70 -26.79 7.95
CA ASP A 90 11.75 -27.73 9.07
C ASP A 90 12.72 -27.27 10.18
N ASP A 91 13.72 -26.44 9.85
CA ASP A 91 14.73 -25.98 10.81
C ASP A 91 14.78 -24.43 10.95
N PRO A 92 14.18 -23.85 12.01
CA PRO A 92 14.23 -22.41 12.26
C PRO A 92 15.65 -21.89 12.57
N ALA A 93 16.60 -22.77 12.88
CA ALA A 93 18.01 -22.44 13.08
C ALA A 93 18.79 -22.17 11.78
N ALA A 94 18.21 -22.49 10.61
CA ALA A 94 18.83 -22.22 9.32
C ALA A 94 18.66 -20.76 8.84
N VAL A 95 17.78 -19.96 9.47
CA VAL A 95 17.54 -18.57 9.04
C VAL A 95 18.81 -17.75 9.16
N HIS A 96 19.33 -17.28 8.03
CA HIS A 96 20.45 -16.34 8.02
C HIS A 96 19.95 -14.91 8.24
N PRO A 97 20.76 -14.03 8.86
CA PRO A 97 20.42 -12.62 8.97
C PRO A 97 20.22 -12.00 7.58
N PRO A 98 19.32 -11.00 7.45
CA PRO A 98 19.09 -10.35 6.17
C PRO A 98 20.38 -9.69 5.68
N LEU A 99 20.68 -9.85 4.39
CA LEU A 99 21.89 -9.29 3.77
C LEU A 99 21.88 -7.75 3.77
N ALA A 100 20.70 -7.17 3.53
CA ALA A 100 20.46 -5.72 3.52
C ALA A 100 18.95 -5.44 3.63
N PRO A 101 18.53 -4.22 4.03
CA PRO A 101 17.13 -3.80 3.91
C PRO A 101 16.63 -3.89 2.46
N TYR A 102 15.35 -4.22 2.27
CA TYR A 102 14.74 -4.22 0.95
C TYR A 102 14.73 -2.80 0.36
N PRO A 103 15.14 -2.60 -0.91
CA PRO A 103 15.36 -1.24 -1.45
C PRO A 103 14.12 -0.34 -1.46
N PHE A 104 12.93 -0.92 -1.61
CA PHE A 104 11.69 -0.15 -1.70
C PHE A 104 10.47 -0.95 -1.23
N GLY A 105 9.78 -0.46 -0.21
CA GLY A 105 8.64 -1.14 0.39
C GLY A 105 9.04 -2.35 1.23
N PHE A 106 8.12 -3.29 1.41
CA PHE A 106 8.38 -4.53 2.15
C PHE A 106 8.96 -5.64 1.28
N ASP A 107 9.84 -6.42 1.89
CA ASP A 107 10.34 -7.65 1.29
C ASP A 107 9.16 -8.63 1.06
N PRO A 108 8.99 -9.17 -0.18
CA PRO A 108 7.94 -10.12 -0.54
C PRO A 108 7.79 -11.29 0.42
N ILE A 109 8.89 -11.71 1.05
CA ILE A 109 8.92 -12.89 1.91
C ILE A 109 7.99 -12.80 3.11
N TRP A 110 7.77 -11.59 3.65
CA TRP A 110 6.98 -11.40 4.86
C TRP A 110 5.50 -11.72 4.67
N LYS A 111 5.02 -11.74 3.42
CA LYS A 111 3.66 -12.16 3.11
C LYS A 111 3.44 -13.67 3.25
N GLY A 112 4.50 -14.47 3.07
CA GLY A 112 4.46 -15.92 3.19
C GLY A 112 4.91 -16.46 4.56
N SER A 113 5.41 -15.61 5.47
CA SER A 113 5.93 -16.06 6.75
C SER A 113 4.85 -16.17 7.82
N THR A 114 4.98 -17.16 8.71
CA THR A 114 4.06 -17.37 9.85
C THR A 114 4.04 -16.19 10.83
N THR A 115 5.16 -15.48 10.95
CA THR A 115 5.33 -14.30 11.83
C THR A 115 5.09 -12.97 11.11
N GLY A 116 4.77 -12.99 9.82
CA GLY A 116 4.55 -11.79 9.02
C GLY A 116 3.45 -10.88 9.57
N LEU A 117 2.35 -11.47 10.07
CA LEU A 117 1.23 -10.71 10.64
C LEU A 117 1.65 -9.88 11.86
N LEU A 118 2.47 -10.45 12.75
CA LEU A 118 2.98 -9.77 13.94
C LEU A 118 3.89 -8.60 13.57
N PHE A 119 4.73 -8.80 12.56
CA PHE A 119 5.62 -7.77 12.01
C PHE A 119 4.83 -6.61 11.40
N PHE A 120 3.89 -6.90 10.49
CA PHE A 120 3.07 -5.88 9.83
C PHE A 120 2.19 -5.10 10.82
N ASN A 121 1.64 -5.76 11.84
CA ASN A 121 0.85 -5.10 12.88
C ASN A 121 1.72 -4.11 13.67
N SER A 122 2.88 -4.57 14.16
CA SER A 122 3.83 -3.72 14.88
C SER A 122 4.28 -2.51 14.06
N TYR A 123 4.54 -2.71 12.76
CA TYR A 123 4.86 -1.62 11.85
C TYR A 123 3.70 -0.63 11.68
N LYS A 124 2.50 -1.11 11.38
CA LYS A 124 1.31 -0.27 11.13
C LYS A 124 0.96 0.58 12.35
N MET A 125 1.11 0.03 13.56
CA MET A 125 0.92 0.80 14.79
C MET A 125 1.93 1.95 14.90
N LYS A 126 3.23 1.66 14.75
CA LYS A 126 4.28 2.69 14.85
C LYS A 126 4.14 3.76 13.77
N LEU A 127 3.84 3.38 12.52
CA LEU A 127 3.58 4.31 11.43
C LEU A 127 2.38 5.21 11.74
N SER A 128 1.29 4.66 12.27
CA SER A 128 0.07 5.42 12.59
C SER A 128 0.32 6.49 13.65
N ILE A 129 1.12 6.17 14.68
CA ILE A 129 1.50 7.13 15.72
C ILE A 129 2.32 8.27 15.12
N ILE A 130 3.32 7.97 14.29
CA ILE A 130 4.18 8.98 13.65
C ILE A 130 3.34 9.91 12.78
N LEU A 131 2.50 9.36 11.89
CA LEU A 131 1.65 10.16 11.01
C LEU A 131 0.65 11.03 11.79
N GLY A 132 0.05 10.50 12.86
CA GLY A 132 -0.88 11.24 13.71
C GLY A 132 -0.21 12.41 14.42
N VAL A 133 0.96 12.19 15.03
CA VAL A 133 1.71 13.27 15.70
C VAL A 133 2.17 14.32 14.68
N SER A 134 2.69 13.90 13.51
CA SER A 134 3.08 14.84 12.45
C SER A 134 1.92 15.70 11.97
N GLN A 135 0.73 15.13 11.78
CA GLN A 135 -0.47 15.87 11.37
C GLN A 135 -0.90 16.88 12.44
N MET A 136 -0.95 16.48 13.72
CA MET A 136 -1.33 17.37 14.82
C MET A 136 -0.33 18.53 14.99
N VAL A 137 0.97 18.25 14.89
CA VAL A 137 2.02 19.28 14.96
C VAL A 137 1.88 20.27 13.80
N LEU A 138 1.64 19.80 12.57
CA LEU A 138 1.38 20.67 11.43
C LEU A 138 0.19 21.60 11.68
N GLY A 139 -0.89 21.08 12.30
CA GLY A 139 -2.04 21.89 12.70
C GLY A 139 -1.68 23.01 13.70
N ILE A 140 -0.86 22.70 14.71
CA ILE A 140 -0.39 23.69 15.69
C ILE A 140 0.50 24.75 15.01
N CYS A 141 1.40 24.35 14.11
CA CYS A 141 2.26 25.28 13.38
C CYS A 141 1.47 26.27 12.50
N LEU A 142 0.39 25.81 11.86
CA LEU A 142 -0.49 26.67 11.06
C LEU A 142 -1.35 27.61 11.92
N SER A 143 -1.66 27.21 13.15
CA SER A 143 -2.42 28.01 14.13
C SER A 143 -1.61 29.15 14.76
N TYR A 144 -0.27 29.11 14.67
CA TYR A 144 0.60 30.15 15.24
C TYR A 144 0.64 31.45 14.41
N ARG A 145 -0.38 31.68 13.59
CA ARG A 145 -0.65 32.90 12.84
C ARG A 145 -2.14 33.21 12.92
#